data_AF-S2JM26-F1
#
_entry.id   AF-S2JM26-F1
#
_cell.length_a   1.000
_cell.length_b   1.000
_cell.length_c   1.000
_cell.angle_alpha   90.00
_cell.angle_beta   90.00
_cell.angle_gamma   90.00
#
_symmetry.space_group_name_H-M   'P 1'
#
loop_
_entity.id
_entity.type
_entity.pdbx_description
1 polymer ?
#
loop_
_entity_poly.entity_id
_entity_poly.type
_entity_poly.pdbx_seq_one_letter_code
_entity_poly.pdbx_strand_id
1 'polypeptide(L)'
;MFDRGPNVGIEVITKKGFVLSNHIKIDQPLILLNGSPFLWNAPPRAPGFLPMKDWDIEAFKIFELVSPRPELIMFGTGREFAPIPEHIRQYFFKLGIQVDQMNSKHAAATYNVLAEEGRRIAAALLPLDE
;
A
#
# COMPACT_ATOMS: atom_id res chain seq x y z
N MET A 1 -22.26 -15.43 7.42
CA MET A 1 -21.87 -14.02 7.38
C MET A 1 -20.37 -14.00 7.59
N PHE A 2 -19.57 -13.83 6.53
CA PHE A 2 -18.11 -13.82 6.67
C PHE A 2 -17.74 -12.55 7.43
N ASP A 3 -17.07 -12.74 8.56
CA ASP A 3 -16.52 -11.66 9.38
C ASP A 3 -15.62 -10.79 8.48
N ARG A 4 -16.05 -9.56 8.23
CA ARG A 4 -15.22 -8.57 7.54
C ARG A 4 -14.27 -8.10 8.63
N GLY A 5 -13.01 -8.52 8.55
CA GLY A 5 -11.96 -8.08 9.47
C GLY A 5 -11.96 -6.55 9.66
N PRO A 6 -11.22 -6.05 10.65
CA PRO A 6 -11.27 -4.63 11.01
C PRO A 6 -11.07 -3.74 9.78
N ASN A 7 -11.94 -2.76 9.57
CA ASN A 7 -11.82 -1.82 8.44
C ASN A 7 -10.97 -0.62 8.88
N VAL A 8 -9.65 -0.83 8.96
CA VAL A 8 -8.72 0.25 9.32
C VAL A 8 -8.39 1.08 8.09
N GLY A 9 -8.61 2.39 8.22
CA GLY A 9 -8.26 3.41 7.24
C GLY A 9 -7.05 4.24 7.68
N ILE A 10 -6.63 5.15 6.81
CA ILE A 10 -5.59 6.14 7.08
C ILE A 10 -6.27 7.47 7.40
N GLU A 11 -6.02 8.01 8.59
CA GLU A 11 -6.55 9.31 9.03
C GLU A 11 -5.58 10.45 8.73
N VAL A 12 -4.29 10.24 9.04
CA VAL A 12 -3.24 11.26 8.84
C VAL A 12 -2.01 10.62 8.19
N ILE A 13 -1.44 11.31 7.21
CA ILE A 13 -0.11 10.99 6.68
C ILE A 13 0.89 11.98 7.25
N THR A 14 1.89 11.45 7.95
CA THR A 14 2.98 12.23 8.52
C THR A 14 4.20 12.17 7.61
N LYS A 15 5.26 12.90 7.99
CA LYS A 15 6.55 12.82 7.31
C LYS A 15 7.15 11.42 7.36
N LYS A 16 6.96 10.69 8.47
CA LYS A 16 7.64 9.40 8.71
C LYS A 16 6.72 8.19 8.68
N GLY A 17 5.42 8.39 8.48
CA GLY A 17 4.45 7.29 8.49
C GLY A 17 3.01 7.78 8.58
N PHE A 18 2.19 7.11 9.38
CA PHE A 18 0.73 7.20 9.30
C PHE A 18 0.08 7.19 10.69
N VAL A 19 -1.06 7.87 10.81
CA VAL A 19 -2.03 7.67 11.89
C VAL A 19 -3.24 6.98 11.28
N LEU A 20 -3.62 5.86 11.87
CA LEU A 20 -4.72 5.02 11.43
C LEU A 20 -6.03 5.45 12.07
N SER A 21 -7.17 5.07 11.49
CA SER A 21 -8.51 5.40 12.02
C SER A 21 -8.81 4.85 13.42
N ASN A 22 -7.99 3.92 13.92
CA ASN A 22 -8.02 3.43 15.29
C ASN A 22 -7.04 4.18 16.23
N HIS A 23 -6.55 5.35 15.80
CA HIS A 23 -5.62 6.22 16.51
C HIS A 23 -4.22 5.63 16.76
N ILE A 24 -3.88 4.51 16.12
CA ILE A 24 -2.52 3.97 16.16
C ILE A 24 -1.62 4.81 15.24
N LYS A 25 -0.47 5.24 15.79
CA LYS A 25 0.59 5.89 15.02
C LYS A 25 1.67 4.89 14.64
N ILE A 26 2.08 4.93 13.37
CA ILE A 26 3.11 4.08 12.77
C ILE A 26 4.12 5.01 12.09
N ASP A 27 5.39 4.95 12.48
CA ASP A 27 6.47 5.78 11.90
C ASP A 27 7.35 4.96 10.92
N GLN A 28 6.71 4.26 9.98
CA GLN A 28 7.36 3.45 8.94
C GLN A 28 6.39 3.16 7.77
N PRO A 29 6.88 2.61 6.63
CA PRO A 29 6.01 2.17 5.55
C PRO A 29 4.98 1.13 6.00
N LEU A 30 3.83 1.16 5.34
CA LEU A 30 2.63 0.44 5.76
C LEU A 30 2.03 -0.34 4.60
N ILE A 31 1.67 -1.60 4.83
CA ILE A 31 0.71 -2.32 4.00
C ILE A 31 -0.61 -2.40 4.76
N LEU A 32 -1.69 -1.95 4.15
CA LEU A 32 -3.05 -2.24 4.58
C LEU A 32 -3.62 -3.32 3.67
N LEU A 33 -3.99 -4.45 4.25
CA LEU A 33 -4.44 -5.62 3.51
C LEU A 33 -5.83 -6.01 4.00
N ASN A 34 -6.84 -5.81 3.17
CA ASN A 34 -8.24 -6.10 3.52
C ASN A 34 -8.64 -5.47 4.87
N GLY A 35 -8.26 -4.21 5.09
CA GLY A 35 -8.54 -3.48 6.34
C GLY A 35 -7.53 -3.71 7.48
N SER A 36 -6.63 -4.68 7.37
CA SER A 36 -5.65 -4.99 8.42
C SER A 36 -4.29 -4.34 8.17
N PRO A 37 -3.72 -3.59 9.14
CA PRO A 37 -2.42 -2.93 8.98
C PRO A 37 -1.25 -3.89 9.27
N PHE A 38 -0.23 -3.85 8.42
CA PHE A 38 1.03 -4.59 8.52
C PHE A 38 2.21 -3.64 8.32
N LEU A 39 3.21 -3.76 9.18
CA LEU A 39 4.46 -3.05 9.01
C LEU A 39 5.16 -3.59 7.77
N TRP A 40 5.66 -2.69 6.93
CA TRP A 40 6.25 -3.05 5.67
C TRP A 40 7.72 -2.63 5.62
N ASN A 41 8.60 -3.61 5.43
CA ASN A 41 10.01 -3.36 5.18
C ASN A 41 10.20 -3.00 3.68
N ALA A 42 9.74 -1.81 3.30
CA ALA A 42 9.88 -1.32 1.94
C ALA A 42 11.36 -0.99 1.63
N PRO A 43 11.87 -1.33 0.44
CA PRO A 43 13.17 -0.83 0.01
C PRO A 43 13.15 0.70 -0.13
N PRO A 44 14.30 1.39 0.00
CA PRO A 44 14.34 2.84 -0.14
C PRO A 44 13.82 3.32 -1.50
N ARG A 45 13.05 4.40 -1.53
CA ARG A 45 12.61 5.05 -2.77
C ARG A 45 13.75 5.88 -3.37
N ALA A 46 13.83 5.90 -4.70
CA ALA A 46 14.63 6.88 -5.41
C ALA A 46 14.05 8.31 -5.26
N PRO A 47 14.89 9.35 -5.21
CA PRO A 47 14.42 10.73 -5.06
C PRO A 47 13.66 11.22 -6.30
N GLY A 48 12.68 12.10 -6.08
CA GLY A 48 11.88 12.70 -7.15
C GLY A 48 11.08 11.66 -7.94
N PHE A 49 10.97 11.84 -9.26
CA PHE A 49 10.16 11.00 -10.15
C PHE A 49 10.92 9.78 -10.71
N LEU A 50 12.08 9.44 -10.13
CA LEU A 50 12.90 8.34 -10.63
C LEU A 50 12.26 6.98 -10.35
N PRO A 51 12.45 5.99 -11.23
CA PRO A 51 11.98 4.63 -11.00
C PRO A 51 12.61 3.99 -9.76
N MET A 52 11.83 3.17 -9.04
CA MET A 52 12.27 2.42 -7.87
C MET A 52 13.15 1.20 -8.24
N LYS A 53 14.27 1.44 -8.94
CA LYS A 53 15.06 0.40 -9.65
C LYS A 53 15.52 -0.78 -8.77
N ASP A 54 15.86 -0.51 -7.51
CA ASP A 54 16.45 -1.51 -6.60
C ASP A 54 15.41 -2.29 -5.80
N TRP A 55 14.13 -2.13 -6.12
CA TRP A 55 13.07 -2.85 -5.45
C TRP A 55 12.93 -4.26 -6.03
N ASP A 56 13.00 -5.27 -5.17
CA ASP A 56 12.74 -6.66 -5.52
C ASP A 56 11.30 -7.08 -5.16
N ILE A 57 10.97 -8.34 -5.43
CA ILE A 57 9.65 -8.91 -5.14
C ILE A 57 9.49 -9.36 -3.67
N GLU A 58 10.58 -9.47 -2.92
CA GLU A 58 10.56 -9.99 -1.53
C GLU A 58 9.69 -9.10 -0.64
N ALA A 59 9.76 -7.78 -0.88
CA ALA A 59 8.93 -6.78 -0.21
C ALA A 59 7.41 -6.99 -0.39
N PHE A 60 6.97 -7.88 -1.28
CA PHE A 60 5.55 -8.09 -1.63
C PHE A 60 5.08 -9.54 -1.46
N LYS A 61 5.88 -10.42 -0.84
CA LYS A 61 5.50 -11.83 -0.66
C LYS A 61 4.26 -12.07 0.19
N ILE A 62 3.89 -11.10 1.05
CA ILE A 62 2.64 -11.18 1.82
C ILE A 62 1.40 -11.41 0.93
N PHE A 63 1.43 -10.92 -0.31
CA PHE A 63 0.34 -11.08 -1.28
C PHE A 63 0.23 -12.49 -1.87
N GLU A 64 1.27 -13.32 -1.78
CA GLU A 64 1.19 -14.75 -2.15
C GLU A 64 0.43 -15.56 -1.10
N LEU A 65 0.62 -15.17 0.17
CA LEU A 65 0.18 -15.89 1.36
C LEU A 65 -1.26 -15.56 1.76
N VAL A 66 -1.72 -14.35 1.45
CA VAL A 66 -3.06 -13.90 1.83
C VAL A 66 -4.16 -14.58 1.02
N SER A 67 -5.22 -15.00 1.72
CA SER A 67 -6.45 -15.49 1.11
C SER A 67 -7.67 -14.91 1.86
N PRO A 68 -8.65 -14.30 1.15
CA PRO A 68 -8.65 -14.05 -0.29
C PRO A 68 -7.64 -12.96 -0.68
N ARG A 69 -7.09 -13.07 -1.90
CA ARG A 69 -6.22 -12.03 -2.46
C ARG A 69 -7.03 -10.76 -2.76
N PRO A 70 -6.45 -9.56 -2.52
CA PRO A 70 -7.09 -8.32 -2.93
C PRO A 70 -7.13 -8.25 -4.46
N GLU A 71 -8.17 -7.65 -5.02
CA GLU A 71 -8.29 -7.49 -6.47
C GLU A 71 -7.46 -6.30 -7.00
N LEU A 72 -7.16 -5.35 -6.12
CA LEU A 72 -6.53 -4.08 -6.44
C LEU A 72 -5.65 -3.60 -5.28
N ILE A 73 -4.45 -3.10 -5.59
CA ILE A 73 -3.55 -2.44 -4.64
C ILE A 73 -3.36 -0.98 -5.02
N MET A 74 -3.63 -0.09 -4.06
CA MET A 74 -3.26 1.33 -4.10
C MET A 74 -1.80 1.48 -3.67
N PHE A 75 -0.92 1.75 -4.63
CA PHE A 75 0.50 1.90 -4.38
C PHE A 75 0.83 3.38 -4.17
N GLY A 76 0.97 3.77 -2.90
CA GLY A 76 1.36 5.10 -2.47
C GLY A 76 2.87 5.22 -2.45
N THR A 77 3.41 5.97 -3.42
CA THR A 77 4.84 6.03 -3.64
C THR A 77 5.54 7.04 -2.70
N GLY A 78 4.82 7.83 -1.91
CA GLY A 78 5.38 8.85 -1.01
C GLY A 78 4.84 10.23 -1.34
N ARG A 79 5.66 11.28 -1.18
CA ARG A 79 5.25 12.67 -1.47
C ARG A 79 4.90 12.91 -2.93
N GLU A 80 5.67 12.34 -3.84
CA GLU A 80 5.54 12.49 -5.28
C GLU A 80 5.26 11.15 -5.94
N PHE A 81 4.71 11.15 -7.15
CA PHE A 81 4.59 9.93 -7.94
C PHE A 81 5.99 9.40 -8.32
N ALA A 82 6.21 8.09 -8.28
CA ALA A 82 7.33 7.43 -8.93
C ALA A 82 6.87 6.11 -9.57
N PRO A 83 7.37 5.76 -10.76
CA PRO A 83 7.02 4.51 -11.39
C PRO A 83 7.70 3.33 -10.68
N ILE A 84 6.92 2.31 -10.36
CA ILE A 84 7.42 1.01 -9.91
C ILE A 84 8.01 0.25 -11.10
N PRO A 85 9.08 -0.54 -10.88
CA PRO A 85 9.66 -1.41 -11.88
C PRO A 85 8.67 -2.35 -12.56
N GLU A 86 8.94 -2.66 -13.82
CA GLU A 86 8.12 -3.55 -14.63
C GLU A 86 7.99 -4.96 -14.03
N HIS A 87 9.07 -5.51 -13.45
CA HIS A 87 9.01 -6.85 -12.84
C HIS A 87 8.06 -6.92 -11.64
N ILE A 88 7.90 -5.82 -10.89
CA ILE A 88 6.94 -5.74 -9.78
C ILE A 88 5.52 -5.69 -10.33
N ARG A 89 5.26 -4.92 -11.40
CA ARG A 89 3.95 -4.91 -12.08
C ARG A 89 3.57 -6.30 -12.57
N GLN A 90 4.50 -6.99 -13.23
CA GLN A 90 4.29 -8.35 -13.72
C GLN A 90 4.07 -9.36 -12.59
N TYR A 91 4.76 -9.19 -11.46
CA TYR A 91 4.56 -10.01 -10.27
C TYR A 91 3.12 -9.90 -9.75
N PHE A 92 2.61 -8.68 -9.53
CA PHE A 92 1.22 -8.48 -9.11
C PHE A 92 0.21 -8.99 -10.15
N PHE A 93 0.47 -8.77 -11.44
CA PHE A 93 -0.37 -9.29 -12.52
C PHE A 93 -0.49 -10.82 -12.48
N LYS A 94 0.61 -11.54 -12.25
CA LYS A 94 0.61 -13.01 -12.10
C LYS A 94 -0.18 -13.48 -10.89
N LEU A 95 -0.28 -12.67 -9.85
CA LEU A 95 -1.13 -12.93 -8.68
C LEU A 95 -2.62 -12.59 -8.91
N GLY A 96 -2.96 -12.03 -10.07
CA GLY A 96 -4.31 -11.56 -10.39
C GLY A 96 -4.68 -10.26 -9.68
N ILE A 97 -3.68 -9.46 -9.27
CA ILE A 97 -3.85 -8.22 -8.52
C ILE A 97 -3.54 -7.04 -9.43
N GLN A 98 -4.49 -6.12 -9.60
CA GLN A 98 -4.24 -4.88 -10.32
C GLN A 98 -3.46 -3.89 -9.45
N VAL A 99 -2.53 -3.13 -10.02
CA VAL A 99 -1.75 -2.11 -9.31
C VAL A 99 -2.10 -0.73 -9.85
N ASP A 100 -2.48 0.19 -8.96
CA ASP A 100 -2.66 1.61 -9.28
C ASP A 100 -1.65 2.44 -8.49
N GLN A 101 -0.84 3.23 -9.18
CA GLN A 101 0.29 3.95 -8.60
C GLN A 101 0.01 5.43 -8.52
N MET A 102 0.22 6.02 -7.34
CA MET A 102 -0.01 7.44 -7.10
C MET A 102 0.89 7.94 -5.96
N ASN A 103 0.77 9.23 -5.62
CA ASN A 103 1.37 9.72 -4.37
C ASN A 103 0.59 9.12 -3.17
N SER A 104 1.22 9.04 -1.99
CA SER A 104 0.62 8.38 -0.83
C SER A 104 -0.64 9.06 -0.32
N LYS A 105 -0.80 10.38 -0.51
CA LYS A 105 -2.03 11.10 -0.13
C LYS A 105 -3.22 10.62 -0.94
N HIS A 106 -3.07 10.55 -2.25
CA HIS A 106 -4.12 10.06 -3.14
C HIS A 106 -4.36 8.56 -2.93
N ALA A 107 -3.30 7.76 -2.75
CA ALA A 107 -3.44 6.32 -2.51
C ALA A 107 -4.23 6.02 -1.24
N ALA A 108 -3.94 6.74 -0.15
CA ALA A 108 -4.65 6.60 1.12
C ALA A 108 -6.13 7.02 0.99
N ALA A 109 -6.41 8.14 0.33
CA ALA A 109 -7.77 8.62 0.12
C ALA A 109 -8.61 7.62 -0.71
N THR A 110 -8.06 7.15 -1.83
CA THR A 110 -8.72 6.16 -2.69
C THR A 110 -8.91 4.83 -1.96
N TYR A 111 -7.92 4.38 -1.19
CA TYR A 111 -8.05 3.19 -0.36
C TYR A 111 -9.20 3.33 0.64
N ASN A 112 -9.29 4.44 1.38
CA ASN A 112 -10.34 4.64 2.37
C ASN A 112 -11.73 4.55 1.74
N VAL A 113 -11.96 5.24 0.61
CA VAL A 113 -13.25 5.21 -0.10
C VAL A 113 -13.63 3.79 -0.53
N LEU A 114 -12.72 3.09 -1.21
CA LEU A 114 -13.00 1.75 -1.72
C LEU A 114 -13.13 0.71 -0.59
N ALA A 115 -12.41 0.89 0.51
CA ALA A 115 -12.53 0.05 1.70
C ALA A 115 -13.87 0.26 2.41
N GLU A 116 -14.36 1.50 2.51
CA GLU A 116 -15.71 1.83 3.00
C GLU A 116 -16.82 1.23 2.12
N GLU A 117 -16.63 1.18 0.80
CA GLU A 117 -17.52 0.47 -0.14
C GLU A 117 -17.53 -1.07 0.06
N GLY A 118 -16.64 -1.60 0.90
CA GLY A 118 -16.53 -3.03 1.18
C GLY A 118 -15.83 -3.82 0.09
N ARG A 119 -15.02 -3.17 -0.76
CA ARG A 119 -14.17 -3.85 -1.74
C ARG A 119 -12.99 -4.53 -1.06
N ARG A 120 -12.52 -5.62 -1.66
CA ARG A 120 -11.31 -6.34 -1.20
C ARG A 120 -10.09 -5.74 -1.86
N ILE A 121 -9.56 -4.69 -1.25
CA ILE A 121 -8.39 -3.97 -1.77
C ILE A 121 -7.26 -3.96 -0.75
N ALA A 122 -6.09 -3.57 -1.22
CA ALA A 122 -4.93 -3.28 -0.40
C ALA A 122 -4.39 -1.87 -0.66
N ALA A 123 -3.58 -1.38 0.25
CA ALA A 123 -2.69 -0.25 0.02
C ALA A 123 -1.27 -0.62 0.46
N ALA A 124 -0.27 -0.18 -0.30
CA ALA A 124 1.13 -0.19 0.10
C ALA A 124 1.61 1.25 0.06
N LEU A 125 1.93 1.82 1.22
CA LEU A 125 2.12 3.26 1.38
C LEU A 125 3.50 3.55 1.95
N LEU A 126 4.22 4.39 1.22
CA LEU A 126 5.45 5.05 1.67
C LEU A 126 5.13 6.38 2.36
N PRO A 127 5.88 6.78 3.39
CA PRO A 127 5.70 8.07 4.06
C PRO A 127 6.10 9.26 3.17
N LEU A 128 5.86 10.49 3.62
CA LEU A 128 6.13 11.67 2.78
C LEU A 128 7.63 12.03 2.71
N ASP A 129 8.39 11.73 3.75
CA ASP A 129 9.83 11.89 3.81
C ASP A 129 10.44 10.49 4.02
N GLU A 130 11.37 10.12 3.13
CA GLU A 130 12.24 8.93 3.24
C GLU A 130 13.70 9.35 3.36
#